data_AF-E1X4L2-F1
#
_entry.id   AF-E1X4L2-F1
#
_cell.length_a   1.000
_cell.length_b   1.000
_cell.length_c   1.000
_cell.angle_alpha   90.00
_cell.angle_beta   90.00
_cell.angle_gamma   90.00
#
_symmetry.space_group_name_H-M   'P 1'
#
loop_
_entity.id
_entity.type
_entity.pdbx_description
1 polymer ?
#
loop_
_entity_poly.entity_id
_entity_poly.type
_entity_poly.pdbx_seq_one_letter_code
_entity_poly.pdbx_strand_id
1 'polypeptide(L)'
;MKKGIISLMLLAMSSLSFAQDADLNLPGERWITSFKDYVCNNRSGEVAAPTEFAQMNVKFETATTDYSLDNGLIKATFEENGKVCRYSALLLADNLIASISLVDSKAYAVNGDTDCTEGKEILDNAFRGPNDYLYYGHPHNLAIMVPLADADNICPNNGSTIGVNFVLSGRVQ
;
A
#
# COMPACT_ATOMS: atom_id res chain seq x y z
N MET A 1 2.79 15.27 70.59
CA MET A 1 3.19 14.15 69.71
C MET A 1 2.94 14.57 68.26
N LYS A 2 4.01 14.85 67.50
CA LYS A 2 3.94 15.31 66.10
C LYS A 2 3.78 14.08 65.20
N LYS A 3 2.65 13.94 64.50
CA LYS A 3 2.47 12.95 63.44
C LYS A 3 2.62 13.66 62.10
N GLY A 4 3.81 13.49 61.49
CA GLY A 4 4.07 13.93 60.13
C GLY A 4 3.41 12.98 59.14
N ILE A 5 2.59 13.52 58.24
CA ILE A 5 2.06 12.81 57.09
C ILE A 5 2.97 13.17 55.91
N ILE A 6 3.85 12.25 55.54
CA ILE A 6 4.65 12.32 54.32
C ILE A 6 3.73 11.87 53.19
N SER A 7 3.23 12.82 52.40
CA SER A 7 2.47 12.53 51.19
C SER A 7 3.46 12.25 50.06
N LEU A 8 3.54 10.98 49.67
CA LEU A 8 4.37 10.47 48.60
C LEU A 8 3.71 10.82 47.26
N MET A 9 4.08 11.96 46.67
CA MET A 9 3.78 12.27 45.26
C MET A 9 4.59 11.33 44.37
N LEU A 10 4.03 10.16 44.05
CA LEU A 10 4.45 9.38 42.89
C LEU A 10 3.99 10.12 41.63
N LEU A 11 4.89 10.91 41.05
CA LEU A 11 4.82 11.27 39.65
C LEU A 11 4.98 9.99 38.83
N ALA A 12 3.85 9.38 38.48
CA ALA A 12 3.79 8.42 37.40
C ALA A 12 4.13 9.16 36.10
N MET A 13 5.42 9.18 35.75
CA MET A 13 5.86 9.44 34.38
C MET A 13 5.34 8.28 33.53
N SER A 14 4.12 8.39 33.05
CA SER A 14 3.63 7.61 31.92
C SER A 14 4.45 8.00 30.71
N SER A 15 5.57 7.31 30.50
CA SER A 15 6.28 7.30 29.24
C SER A 15 5.31 6.83 28.17
N LEU A 16 4.81 7.77 27.36
CA LEU A 16 4.18 7.50 26.08
C LEU A 16 5.26 6.92 25.15
N SER A 17 5.59 5.66 25.37
CA SER A 17 6.33 4.87 24.40
C SER A 17 5.36 4.59 23.25
N PHE A 18 5.26 5.51 22.31
CA PHE A 18 4.78 5.18 20.97
C PHE A 18 5.83 4.24 20.38
N ALA A 19 5.68 2.94 20.63
CA ALA A 19 6.33 1.94 19.83
C ALA A 19 5.84 2.19 18.41
N GLN A 20 6.70 2.74 17.55
CA GLN A 20 6.50 2.65 16.11
C GLN A 20 6.58 1.17 15.79
N ASP A 21 5.42 0.53 15.85
CA ASP A 21 5.25 -0.88 15.55
C ASP A 21 5.85 -1.11 14.15
N ALA A 22 6.69 -2.13 14.00
CA ALA A 22 7.46 -2.32 12.76
C ALA A 22 6.52 -2.37 11.53
N ASP A 23 6.96 -1.85 10.39
CA ASP A 23 6.20 -1.92 9.14
C ASP A 23 5.93 -3.39 8.74
N LEU A 24 4.96 -3.61 7.85
CA LEU A 24 4.67 -4.96 7.36
C LEU A 24 5.90 -5.52 6.62
N ASN A 25 6.17 -6.80 6.86
CA ASN A 25 7.24 -7.55 6.22
C ASN A 25 6.67 -8.83 5.61
N LEU A 26 7.20 -9.24 4.47
CA LEU A 26 6.86 -10.51 3.83
C LEU A 26 8.01 -11.51 4.03
N PRO A 27 7.83 -12.59 4.79
CA PRO A 27 8.86 -13.60 4.95
C PRO A 27 9.23 -14.24 3.61
N GLY A 28 10.53 -14.31 3.30
CA GLY A 28 11.01 -14.99 2.08
C GLY A 28 10.85 -14.19 0.79
N GLU A 29 10.72 -12.86 0.87
CA GLU A 29 10.80 -11.96 -0.28
C GLU A 29 11.96 -12.31 -1.21
N ARG A 30 11.66 -12.42 -2.52
CA ARG A 30 12.61 -12.89 -3.52
C ARG A 30 12.72 -11.97 -4.71
N TRP A 31 11.60 -11.53 -5.24
CA TRP A 31 11.55 -10.65 -6.40
C TRP A 31 11.07 -9.27 -6.00
N ILE A 32 11.67 -8.25 -6.60
CA ILE A 32 11.27 -6.86 -6.39
C ILE A 32 10.91 -6.24 -7.74
N THR A 33 9.78 -5.55 -7.74
CA THR A 33 9.30 -4.74 -8.85
C THR A 33 9.19 -3.31 -8.36
N SER A 34 9.37 -2.35 -9.27
CA SER A 34 9.22 -0.93 -8.99
C SER A 34 7.99 -0.41 -9.71
N PHE A 35 7.25 0.51 -9.09
CA PHE A 35 6.15 1.18 -9.76
C PHE A 35 6.66 1.84 -11.05
N LYS A 36 5.88 1.72 -12.11
CA LYS A 36 6.23 2.24 -13.42
C LYS A 36 5.24 3.29 -13.89
N ASP A 37 3.98 2.89 -13.99
CA ASP A 37 2.92 3.69 -14.60
C ASP A 37 1.54 3.18 -14.14
N TYR A 38 0.51 3.96 -14.46
CA TYR A 38 -0.86 3.46 -14.49
C TYR A 38 -1.19 3.00 -15.91
N VAL A 39 -1.94 1.91 -16.05
CA VAL A 39 -2.26 1.32 -17.36
C VAL A 39 -3.73 0.93 -17.46
N CYS A 40 -4.26 0.89 -18.67
CA CYS A 40 -5.53 0.23 -18.93
C CYS A 40 -5.35 -1.27 -19.23
N ASN A 41 -6.43 -2.05 -19.20
CA ASN A 41 -6.40 -3.51 -19.42
C ASN A 41 -5.80 -3.93 -20.79
N ASN A 42 -5.87 -3.06 -21.80
CA ASN A 42 -5.21 -3.28 -23.10
C ASN A 42 -3.67 -3.24 -23.07
N ARG A 43 -3.06 -2.94 -21.90
CA ARG A 43 -1.60 -2.92 -21.67
C ARG A 43 -0.85 -1.91 -22.54
N SER A 44 -1.53 -0.92 -23.11
CA SER A 44 -0.94 0.06 -24.03
C SER A 44 -1.04 1.48 -23.49
N GLY A 45 0.13 2.08 -23.27
CA GLY A 45 0.26 3.49 -22.89
C GLY A 45 0.12 3.73 -21.40
N GLU A 46 1.00 4.58 -20.87
CA GLU A 46 0.82 5.21 -19.57
C GLU A 46 -0.45 6.08 -19.61
N VAL A 47 -1.27 5.97 -18.57
CA VAL A 47 -2.42 6.85 -18.36
C VAL A 47 -2.22 7.74 -17.14
N ALA A 48 -3.06 8.76 -17.02
CA ALA A 48 -3.05 9.65 -15.88
C ALA A 48 -3.31 8.88 -14.57
N ALA A 49 -2.75 9.40 -13.47
CA ALA A 49 -3.09 8.92 -12.15
C ALA A 49 -4.59 9.09 -11.89
N PRO A 50 -5.27 8.08 -11.32
CA PRO A 50 -6.66 8.20 -10.89
C PRO A 50 -6.86 9.38 -9.93
N THR A 51 -8.01 10.04 -10.00
CA THR A 51 -8.29 11.27 -9.25
C THR A 51 -8.09 11.08 -7.74
N GLU A 52 -8.58 9.99 -7.17
CA GLU A 52 -8.45 9.67 -5.75
C GLU A 52 -6.98 9.54 -5.33
N PHE A 53 -6.15 8.91 -6.18
CA PHE A 53 -4.71 8.78 -5.93
C PHE A 53 -3.96 10.10 -6.13
N ALA A 54 -4.33 10.87 -7.16
CA ALA A 54 -3.72 12.17 -7.44
C ALA A 54 -3.98 13.19 -6.32
N GLN A 55 -5.20 13.22 -5.76
CA GLN A 55 -5.60 14.13 -4.69
C GLN A 55 -4.79 13.93 -3.39
N MET A 56 -4.41 12.70 -3.10
CA MET A 56 -3.58 12.36 -1.94
C MET A 56 -2.10 12.22 -2.29
N ASN A 57 -1.66 12.64 -3.47
CA ASN A 57 -0.27 12.49 -3.91
C ASN A 57 0.29 11.05 -3.72
N VAL A 58 -0.53 10.03 -4.03
CA VAL A 58 -0.14 8.63 -3.86
C VAL A 58 1.05 8.32 -4.77
N LYS A 59 2.08 7.72 -4.18
CA LYS A 59 3.28 7.25 -4.88
C LYS A 59 3.54 5.81 -4.49
N PHE A 60 3.18 4.90 -5.38
CA PHE A 60 3.63 3.52 -5.29
C PHE A 60 5.15 3.45 -5.48
N GLU A 61 5.81 2.62 -4.69
CA GLU A 61 7.26 2.48 -4.71
C GLU A 61 7.64 1.12 -5.28
N THR A 62 7.22 0.07 -4.59
CA THR A 62 7.61 -1.31 -4.89
C THR A 62 6.47 -2.28 -4.67
N ALA A 63 6.48 -3.36 -5.43
CA ALA A 63 5.82 -4.60 -5.04
C ALA A 63 6.85 -5.72 -4.98
N THR A 64 6.91 -6.45 -3.86
CA THR A 64 7.76 -7.64 -3.71
C THR A 64 6.91 -8.88 -3.62
N THR A 65 7.52 -10.03 -3.91
CA THR A 65 6.87 -11.33 -3.81
C THR A 65 7.85 -12.40 -3.35
N ASP A 66 7.33 -13.41 -2.65
CA ASP A 66 8.06 -14.60 -2.24
C ASP A 66 8.25 -15.59 -3.40
N TYR A 67 8.90 -16.74 -3.14
CA TYR A 67 9.15 -17.82 -4.10
C TYR A 67 7.91 -18.44 -4.77
N SER A 68 6.75 -18.41 -4.11
CA SER A 68 5.52 -18.99 -4.64
C SER A 68 4.90 -18.13 -5.72
N LEU A 69 5.20 -16.82 -5.71
CA LEU A 69 4.50 -15.78 -6.46
C LEU A 69 3.06 -15.54 -6.01
N ASP A 70 2.62 -16.18 -4.92
CA ASP A 70 1.27 -16.06 -4.39
C ASP A 70 1.18 -14.93 -3.35
N ASN A 71 2.26 -14.64 -2.62
CA ASN A 71 2.28 -13.61 -1.57
C ASN A 71 2.98 -12.35 -2.06
N GLY A 72 2.28 -11.21 -2.01
CA GLY A 72 2.78 -9.91 -2.40
C GLY A 72 2.85 -8.92 -1.24
N LEU A 73 3.85 -8.02 -1.26
CA LEU A 73 3.91 -6.84 -0.40
C LEU A 73 4.05 -5.59 -1.26
N ILE A 74 3.05 -4.72 -1.23
CA ILE A 74 3.10 -3.40 -1.87
C ILE A 74 3.54 -2.36 -0.85
N LYS A 75 4.38 -1.42 -1.29
CA LYS A 75 4.74 -0.20 -0.55
C LYS A 75 4.39 1.04 -1.34
N ALA A 76 3.85 2.03 -0.64
CA ALA A 76 3.52 3.32 -1.19
C ALA A 76 3.67 4.43 -0.14
N THR A 77 3.62 5.67 -0.60
CA THR A 77 3.40 6.85 0.24
C THR A 77 2.19 7.62 -0.25
N PHE A 78 1.58 8.39 0.65
CA PHE A 78 0.52 9.33 0.32
C PHE A 78 0.58 10.53 1.27
N GLU A 79 -0.15 11.59 0.96
CA GLU A 79 -0.30 12.77 1.78
C GLU A 79 -1.69 12.86 2.40
N GLU A 80 -1.74 13.13 3.70
CA GLU A 80 -2.96 13.38 4.45
C GLU A 80 -2.72 14.58 5.37
N ASN A 81 -3.60 15.57 5.34
CA ASN A 81 -3.45 16.82 6.11
C ASN A 81 -2.08 17.52 5.87
N GLY A 82 -1.52 17.38 4.66
CA GLY A 82 -0.20 17.92 4.28
C GLY A 82 0.99 17.16 4.89
N LYS A 83 0.76 15.97 5.46
CA LYS A 83 1.78 15.10 6.06
C LYS A 83 1.94 13.83 5.24
N VAL A 84 3.19 13.35 5.14
CA VAL A 84 3.49 12.12 4.39
C VAL A 84 3.27 10.90 5.26
N CYS A 85 2.38 10.04 4.80
CA CYS A 85 2.08 8.72 5.32
C CYS A 85 2.82 7.65 4.51
N ARG A 86 3.27 6.61 5.19
CA ARG A 86 3.68 5.35 4.57
C ARG A 86 2.51 4.39 4.56
N TYR A 87 2.43 3.58 3.50
CA TYR A 87 1.44 2.53 3.33
C TYR A 87 2.13 1.23 2.90
N SER A 88 1.73 0.14 3.54
CA SER A 88 2.15 -1.21 3.19
C SER A 88 0.93 -2.12 3.13
N ALA A 89 0.87 -3.01 2.14
CA ALA A 89 -0.24 -3.95 1.95
C ALA A 89 0.28 -5.35 1.64
N LEU A 90 -0.16 -6.34 2.41
CA LEU A 90 0.02 -7.76 2.10
C LEU A 90 -1.14 -8.22 1.21
N LEU A 91 -0.79 -8.76 0.05
CA LEU A 91 -1.73 -9.25 -0.93
C LEU A 91 -1.54 -10.75 -1.15
N LEU A 92 -2.63 -11.45 -1.46
CA LEU A 92 -2.62 -12.86 -1.84
C LEU A 92 -3.18 -13.02 -3.25
N ALA A 93 -2.40 -13.62 -4.14
CA ALA A 93 -2.78 -13.94 -5.50
C ALA A 93 -3.35 -15.36 -5.58
N ASP A 94 -4.43 -15.51 -6.34
CA ASP A 94 -4.96 -16.78 -6.81
C ASP A 94 -4.65 -16.92 -8.30
N ASN A 95 -3.64 -17.73 -8.60
CA ASN A 95 -3.16 -17.98 -9.96
C ASN A 95 -4.14 -18.81 -10.81
N LEU A 96 -5.11 -19.50 -10.22
CA LEU A 96 -6.10 -20.28 -10.97
C LEU A 96 -7.13 -19.38 -11.65
N ILE A 97 -7.46 -18.26 -11.02
CA ILE A 97 -8.42 -17.27 -11.53
C ILE A 97 -7.78 -15.91 -11.85
N ALA A 98 -6.45 -15.82 -11.79
CA ALA A 98 -5.67 -14.61 -12.04
C ALA A 98 -6.15 -13.38 -11.25
N SER A 99 -6.48 -13.59 -9.98
CA SER A 99 -6.95 -12.53 -9.08
C SER A 99 -5.98 -12.29 -7.93
N ILE A 100 -6.06 -11.12 -7.31
CA ILE A 100 -5.27 -10.73 -6.14
C ILE A 100 -6.14 -9.94 -5.17
N SER A 101 -5.99 -10.18 -3.87
CA SER A 101 -6.80 -9.54 -2.83
C SER A 101 -5.96 -9.08 -1.65
N LEU A 102 -6.40 -8.01 -1.00
CA LEU A 102 -5.82 -7.53 0.24
C LEU A 102 -6.05 -8.53 1.38
N VAL A 103 -4.98 -8.84 2.12
CA VAL A 103 -5.02 -9.66 3.33
C VAL A 103 -4.86 -8.79 4.58
N ASP A 104 -3.88 -7.89 4.55
CA ASP A 104 -3.58 -6.99 5.66
C ASP A 104 -2.94 -5.71 5.13
N SER A 105 -3.09 -4.61 5.86
CA SER A 105 -2.46 -3.34 5.50
C SER A 105 -2.18 -2.47 6.72
N LYS A 106 -1.19 -1.61 6.54
CA LYS A 106 -0.75 -0.66 7.55
C LYS A 106 -0.49 0.68 6.91
N ALA A 107 -0.90 1.75 7.60
CA ALA A 107 -0.45 3.09 7.29
C ALA A 107 0.01 3.79 8.57
N TYR A 108 0.99 4.67 8.43
CA TYR A 108 1.51 5.45 9.55
C TYR A 108 2.24 6.70 9.08
N ALA A 109 2.15 7.76 9.87
CA ALA A 109 2.91 8.98 9.64
C ALA A 109 4.35 8.76 10.11
N VAL A 110 5.34 9.12 9.28
CA VAL A 110 6.76 8.94 9.62
C VAL A 110 7.12 9.67 10.92
N ASN A 111 6.51 10.84 11.15
CA ASN A 111 6.74 11.66 12.34
C ASN A 111 5.62 11.54 13.40
N GLY A 112 4.62 10.67 13.18
CA GLY A 112 3.47 10.52 14.08
C GLY A 112 2.55 11.74 14.16
N ASP A 113 2.54 12.58 13.12
CA ASP A 113 1.84 13.88 13.08
C ASP A 113 0.49 13.86 12.34
N THR A 114 0.07 12.70 11.82
CA THR A 114 -1.30 12.41 11.36
C THR A 114 -1.60 10.92 11.59
N ASP A 115 -2.88 10.53 11.54
CA ASP A 115 -3.30 9.14 11.77
C ASP A 115 -3.24 8.25 10.51
N CYS A 116 -3.20 8.85 9.32
CA CYS A 116 -3.12 8.16 8.03
C CYS A 116 -4.33 7.25 7.74
N THR A 117 -5.45 7.45 8.43
CA THR A 117 -6.58 6.52 8.40
C THR A 117 -7.39 6.65 7.11
N GLU A 118 -7.61 7.88 6.65
CA GLU A 118 -8.45 8.15 5.47
C GLU A 118 -7.74 7.65 4.20
N GLY A 119 -6.48 8.02 4.03
CA GLY A 119 -5.72 7.56 2.86
C GLY A 119 -5.46 6.04 2.88
N LYS A 120 -5.32 5.44 4.07
CA LYS A 120 -5.29 3.98 4.21
C LYS A 120 -6.58 3.35 3.72
N GLU A 121 -7.74 3.84 4.16
CA GLU A 121 -9.03 3.26 3.77
C GLU A 121 -9.25 3.33 2.24
N ILE A 122 -8.85 4.43 1.60
CA ILE A 122 -8.93 4.58 0.15
C ILE A 122 -8.05 3.54 -0.56
N LEU A 123 -6.79 3.39 -0.14
CA LEU A 123 -5.88 2.39 -0.71
C LEU A 123 -6.37 0.96 -0.43
N ASP A 124 -6.85 0.69 0.79
CA ASP A 124 -7.42 -0.61 1.16
C ASP A 124 -8.60 -0.96 0.27
N ASN A 125 -9.51 -0.01 0.01
CA ASN A 125 -10.67 -0.22 -0.85
C ASN A 125 -10.26 -0.52 -2.30
N ALA A 126 -9.22 0.15 -2.82
CA ALA A 126 -8.68 -0.13 -4.14
C ALA A 126 -8.10 -1.56 -4.23
N PHE A 127 -7.43 -2.05 -3.18
CA PHE A 127 -6.79 -3.38 -3.19
C PHE A 127 -7.63 -4.51 -2.57
N ARG A 128 -8.81 -4.21 -2.01
CA ARG A 128 -9.64 -5.16 -1.24
C ARG A 128 -9.91 -6.45 -2.00
N GLY A 129 -10.11 -6.33 -3.31
CA GLY A 129 -10.27 -7.46 -4.21
C GLY A 129 -11.56 -8.28 -4.00
N PRO A 130 -11.73 -9.34 -4.80
CA PRO A 130 -10.77 -9.86 -5.77
C PRO A 130 -10.57 -8.93 -6.96
N ASN A 131 -9.32 -8.52 -7.21
CA ASN A 131 -8.92 -7.70 -8.35
C ASN A 131 -8.23 -8.58 -9.38
N ASP A 132 -8.51 -8.40 -10.66
CA ASP A 132 -7.74 -9.04 -11.72
C ASP A 132 -6.28 -8.54 -11.67
N TYR A 133 -5.33 -9.41 -11.97
CA TYR A 133 -3.96 -8.98 -12.24
C TYR A 133 -3.50 -9.43 -13.63
N LEU A 134 -2.65 -8.62 -14.24
CA LEU A 134 -2.06 -8.88 -15.54
C LEU A 134 -0.56 -9.09 -15.38
N TYR A 135 -0.06 -10.21 -15.91
CA TYR A 135 1.36 -10.50 -16.01
C TYR A 135 1.81 -10.48 -17.48
N TYR A 136 2.77 -9.63 -17.83
CA TYR A 136 3.16 -9.45 -19.23
C TYR A 136 4.55 -8.82 -19.44
N GLY A 137 5.04 -8.81 -20.68
CA GLY A 137 6.25 -8.10 -21.09
C GLY A 137 7.57 -8.75 -20.67
N HIS A 138 8.66 -8.20 -21.23
CA HIS A 138 10.06 -8.51 -20.88
C HIS A 138 10.85 -7.17 -20.88
N PRO A 139 11.28 -6.63 -19.72
CA PRO A 139 11.14 -7.20 -18.37
C PRO A 139 9.68 -7.37 -17.96
N HIS A 140 9.44 -8.33 -17.05
CA HIS A 140 8.09 -8.69 -16.61
C HIS A 140 7.41 -7.56 -15.86
N ASN A 141 6.12 -7.37 -16.13
CA ASN A 141 5.24 -6.39 -15.51
C ASN A 141 4.14 -7.11 -14.73
N LEU A 142 3.75 -6.53 -13.60
CA LEU A 142 2.59 -6.89 -12.80
C LEU A 142 1.69 -5.65 -12.74
N ALA A 143 0.53 -5.70 -13.41
CA ALA A 143 -0.51 -4.68 -13.25
C ALA A 143 -1.66 -5.24 -12.42
N ILE A 144 -1.98 -4.59 -11.31
CA ILE A 144 -3.12 -4.95 -10.46
C ILE A 144 -4.28 -4.02 -10.82
N MET A 145 -5.37 -4.60 -11.33
CA MET A 145 -6.52 -3.87 -11.85
C MET A 145 -7.44 -3.47 -10.69
N VAL A 146 -7.27 -2.27 -10.17
CA VAL A 146 -8.04 -1.75 -9.03
C VAL A 146 -9.29 -1.00 -9.51
N PRO A 147 -10.45 -1.18 -8.85
CA PRO A 147 -11.66 -0.42 -9.17
C PRO A 147 -11.57 1.01 -8.65
N LEU A 148 -11.79 1.99 -9.51
CA LEU A 148 -11.72 3.41 -9.16
C LEU A 148 -12.84 4.19 -9.87
N ALA A 149 -13.35 5.23 -9.20
CA ALA A 149 -14.57 5.93 -9.65
C ALA A 149 -14.42 6.59 -11.03
N ASP A 150 -13.22 7.04 -11.40
CA ASP A 150 -12.93 7.71 -12.67
C ASP A 150 -12.25 6.79 -13.70
N ALA A 151 -12.18 5.49 -13.43
CA ALA A 151 -11.54 4.52 -14.32
C ALA A 151 -12.11 4.53 -15.73
N ASP A 152 -13.43 4.60 -15.90
CA ASP A 152 -14.05 4.65 -17.23
C ASP A 152 -13.73 5.94 -18.01
N ASN A 153 -13.42 7.04 -17.30
CA ASN A 153 -13.01 8.30 -17.93
C ASN A 153 -11.55 8.25 -18.41
N ILE A 154 -10.67 7.64 -17.61
CA ILE A 154 -9.23 7.53 -17.91
C ILE A 154 -8.96 6.41 -18.91
N CYS A 155 -9.67 5.29 -18.78
CA CYS A 155 -9.53 4.08 -19.57
C CYS A 155 -10.84 3.70 -20.27
N PRO A 156 -11.29 4.47 -21.29
CA PRO A 156 -12.53 4.18 -22.00
C PRO A 156 -12.51 2.75 -22.56
N ASN A 157 -13.59 2.00 -22.34
CA ASN A 157 -13.79 0.63 -22.81
C ASN A 157 -12.97 -0.47 -22.09
N ASN A 158 -12.28 -0.17 -20.98
CA ASN A 158 -11.56 -1.19 -20.19
C ASN A 158 -12.28 -1.59 -18.90
N GLY A 159 -13.52 -1.12 -18.71
CA GLY A 159 -14.29 -1.29 -17.48
C GLY A 159 -13.85 -0.32 -16.39
N SER A 160 -14.52 -0.40 -15.24
CA SER A 160 -14.31 0.52 -14.11
C SER A 160 -13.05 0.21 -13.29
N THR A 161 -11.94 -0.20 -13.95
CA THR A 161 -10.66 -0.51 -13.30
C THR A 161 -9.46 0.16 -13.99
N ILE A 162 -8.41 0.43 -13.21
CA ILE A 162 -7.11 0.92 -13.68
C ILE A 162 -6.02 0.00 -13.12
N GLY A 163 -5.03 -0.33 -13.94
CA GLY A 163 -3.88 -1.11 -13.53
C GLY A 163 -2.84 -0.25 -12.81
N VAL A 164 -2.52 -0.58 -11.55
CA VAL A 164 -1.30 -0.10 -10.89
C VAL A 164 -0.17 -1.01 -11.34
N ASN A 165 0.71 -0.51 -12.22
CA ASN A 165 1.70 -1.33 -12.89
C ASN A 165 3.10 -1.23 -12.25
N PHE A 166 3.68 -2.39 -12.01
CA PHE A 166 5.03 -2.55 -11.48
C PHE A 166 5.88 -3.36 -12.45
N VAL A 167 7.13 -2.96 -12.65
CA VAL A 167 8.08 -3.66 -13.53
C VAL A 167 9.19 -4.31 -12.72
N LEU A 168 9.57 -5.54 -13.08
CA LEU A 168 10.65 -6.28 -12.46
C LEU A 168 11.94 -5.45 -12.46
N SER A 169 12.41 -5.12 -11.25
CA SER A 169 13.63 -4.35 -11.02
C SER A 169 14.77 -5.21 -10.49
N GLY A 170 14.47 -6.38 -9.91
CA GLY A 170 15.51 -7.34 -9.54
C GLY A 170 15.09 -8.41 -8.54
N ARG A 171 16.05 -8.82 -7.71
CA ARG A 171 15.85 -9.76 -6.60
C ARG A 171 16.18 -9.08 -5.27
N VAL A 172 15.44 -9.42 -4.22
CA VAL A 172 15.76 -9.05 -2.84
C VAL A 172 16.95 -9.92 -2.39
N GLN A 173 17.98 -9.29 -1.82
CA GLN A 173 19.21 -9.94 -1.33
C GLN A 173 19.12 -10.25 0.17
#